data_AF-A0A3P6DQ40-F1
#
_entry.id   AF-A0A3P6DQ40-F1
#
_cell.length_a   1.000
_cell.length_b   1.000
_cell.length_c   1.000
_cell.angle_alpha   90.00
_cell.angle_beta   90.00
_cell.angle_gamma   90.00
#
_symmetry.space_group_name_H-M   'P 1'
#
loop_
_entity.id
_entity.type
_entity.pdbx_description
1 polymer ?
#
loop_
_entity_poly.entity_id
_entity_poly.type
_entity_poly.pdbx_seq_one_letter_code
_entity_poly.pdbx_strand_id
1 'polypeptide(L)'
;MNVAEKLLGAAITPDWEDTVTSLLRPNRNRLDAILLRLVFQTAIYVLWKERNSRRHGGVCAPVDTTTKAIGNQVKNLISSMKYMGNHKLRGLLVRWFTVYTY
;
A
#
# COMPACT_ATOMS: atom_id res chain seq x y z
N MET A 1 6.39 -10.62 4.33
CA MET A 1 5.79 -11.28 3.15
C MET A 1 4.29 -11.47 3.41
N ASN A 2 3.35 -10.93 2.64
CA ASN A 2 3.46 -9.91 1.59
C ASN A 2 2.08 -9.26 1.39
N VAL A 3 1.91 -7.99 1.75
CA VAL A 3 0.65 -7.24 1.50
C VAL A 3 0.22 -7.38 0.03
N ALA A 4 1.20 -7.40 -0.87
CA ALA A 4 1.00 -7.65 -2.29
C ALA A 4 0.36 -9.02 -2.57
N GLU A 5 0.82 -10.11 -1.96
CA GLU A 5 0.24 -11.45 -2.15
C GLU A 5 -1.21 -11.51 -1.67
N LYS A 6 -1.53 -10.88 -0.53
CA LYS A 6 -2.92 -10.89 -0.03
C LYS A 6 -3.88 -10.03 -0.85
N LEU A 7 -3.38 -9.01 -1.56
CA LEU A 7 -4.21 -8.12 -2.39
C LEU A 7 -4.26 -8.56 -3.87
N LEU A 8 -3.18 -9.14 -4.38
CA LEU A 8 -3.04 -9.55 -5.78
C LEU A 8 -3.23 -11.05 -5.99
N GLY A 9 -3.05 -11.87 -4.95
CA GLY A 9 -3.12 -13.33 -5.03
C GLY A 9 -2.14 -13.88 -6.06
N ALA A 10 -2.63 -14.80 -6.90
CA ALA A 10 -1.88 -15.41 -7.99
C ALA A 10 -1.47 -14.42 -9.10
N ALA A 11 -1.99 -13.19 -9.10
CA ALA A 11 -1.61 -12.15 -10.07
C ALA A 11 -0.40 -11.31 -9.61
N ILE A 12 0.30 -11.72 -8.55
CA ILE A 12 1.57 -11.08 -8.17
C ILE A 12 2.64 -11.41 -9.21
N THR A 13 3.39 -10.40 -9.62
CA THR A 13 4.36 -10.47 -10.71
C THR A 13 5.44 -9.43 -10.47
N PRO A 14 6.72 -9.72 -10.80
CA PRO A 14 7.77 -8.71 -10.77
C PRO A 14 7.66 -7.72 -11.95
N ASP A 15 6.82 -8.01 -12.94
CA ASP A 15 6.66 -7.16 -14.13
C ASP A 15 5.86 -5.89 -13.81
N TRP A 16 6.38 -4.76 -14.27
CA TRP A 16 5.78 -3.45 -14.03
C TRP A 16 4.49 -3.24 -14.80
N GLU A 17 4.45 -3.64 -16.07
CA GLU A 17 3.30 -3.46 -16.93
C GLU A 17 2.13 -4.33 -16.47
N ASP A 18 2.41 -5.57 -16.05
CA ASP A 18 1.41 -6.43 -15.43
C ASP A 18 0.91 -5.85 -14.11
N THR A 19 1.78 -5.26 -13.29
CA THR A 19 1.39 -4.60 -12.03
C THR A 19 0.45 -3.42 -12.29
N VAL A 20 0.76 -2.57 -13.26
CA VAL A 20 -0.07 -1.43 -13.67
C VAL A 20 -1.40 -1.91 -14.25
N THR A 21 -1.36 -2.88 -15.17
CA THR A 21 -2.58 -3.49 -15.75
C THR A 21 -3.46 -4.09 -14.66
N SER A 22 -2.84 -4.75 -13.68
CA SER A 22 -3.51 -5.27 -12.51
C SER A 22 -4.21 -4.17 -11.73
N LEU A 23 -3.57 -3.03 -11.43
CA LEU A 23 -4.20 -1.89 -10.72
C LEU A 23 -5.44 -1.31 -11.40
N LEU A 24 -5.51 -1.41 -12.73
CA LEU A 24 -6.58 -0.86 -13.56
C LEU A 24 -7.78 -1.80 -13.72
N ARG A 25 -7.67 -3.09 -13.37
CA ARG A 25 -8.77 -4.05 -13.58
C ARG A 25 -10.05 -3.63 -12.81
N PRO A 26 -11.22 -3.58 -13.48
CA PRO A 26 -12.46 -3.05 -12.91
C PRO A 26 -13.15 -4.03 -11.95
N ASN A 27 -12.89 -5.34 -12.05
CA ASN A 27 -13.69 -6.37 -11.37
C ASN A 27 -13.13 -6.81 -10.00
N ARG A 28 -12.65 -5.86 -9.19
CA ARG A 28 -12.20 -6.14 -7.81
C ARG A 28 -13.20 -5.65 -6.79
N ASN A 29 -13.21 -6.30 -5.62
CA ASN A 29 -13.86 -5.75 -4.45
C ASN A 29 -13.38 -4.31 -4.25
N ARG A 30 -14.33 -3.39 -4.03
CA ARG A 30 -14.05 -1.96 -3.93
C ARG A 30 -13.00 -1.62 -2.87
N LEU A 31 -13.06 -2.23 -1.69
CA LEU A 31 -12.10 -1.96 -0.62
C LEU A 31 -10.71 -2.45 -1.02
N ASP A 32 -10.61 -3.63 -1.65
CA ASP A 32 -9.33 -4.19 -2.11
C ASP A 32 -8.73 -3.36 -3.26
N ALA A 33 -9.55 -2.88 -4.18
CA ALA A 33 -9.10 -1.97 -5.24
C ALA A 33 -8.51 -0.67 -4.68
N ILE A 34 -9.15 -0.11 -3.65
CA ILE A 34 -8.68 1.11 -2.99
C ILE A 34 -7.40 0.84 -2.20
N LEU A 35 -7.36 -0.24 -1.41
CA LEU A 35 -6.16 -0.63 -0.66
C LEU A 35 -4.98 -0.88 -1.58
N LEU A 36 -5.19 -1.61 -2.68
CA LEU A 36 -4.13 -1.92 -3.63
C LEU A 36 -3.53 -0.64 -4.23
N ARG A 37 -4.37 0.31 -4.67
CA ARG A 37 -3.90 1.61 -5.18
C ARG A 37 -3.19 2.44 -4.12
N LEU A 38 -3.73 2.47 -2.90
CA LEU A 38 -3.17 3.22 -1.79
C LEU A 38 -1.80 2.66 -1.37
N VAL A 39 -1.68 1.34 -1.26
CA VAL A 39 -0.42 0.65 -0.96
C VAL A 39 0.60 0.93 -2.05
N PHE A 40 0.21 0.84 -3.32
CA PHE A 40 1.10 1.10 -4.45
C PHE A 40 1.62 2.54 -4.46
N GLN A 41 0.73 3.52 -4.31
CA GLN A 41 1.10 4.95 -4.22
C GLN A 41 2.02 5.21 -3.02
N THR A 42 1.71 4.63 -1.87
CA THR A 42 2.51 4.77 -0.65
C THR A 42 3.90 4.14 -0.81
N ALA A 43 3.97 2.97 -1.45
CA ALA A 43 5.24 2.30 -1.72
C ALA A 43 6.13 3.15 -2.62
N ILE A 44 5.59 3.69 -3.73
CA ILE A 44 6.33 4.61 -4.62
C ILE A 44 6.84 5.81 -3.83
N TYR A 45 5.99 6.46 -3.03
CA TYR A 45 6.37 7.63 -2.26
C TYR A 45 7.49 7.33 -1.24
N VAL A 46 7.36 6.24 -0.47
CA VAL A 46 8.36 5.87 0.54
C VAL A 46 9.69 5.48 -0.12
N LEU A 47 9.66 4.72 -1.22
CA LEU A 47 10.86 4.36 -1.98
C LEU A 47 11.54 5.59 -2.58
N TRP A 48 10.77 6.53 -3.12
CA TRP A 48 11.30 7.81 -3.60
C TRP A 48 11.95 8.60 -2.46
N LYS A 49 11.29 8.72 -1.30
CA LYS A 49 11.81 9.42 -0.12
C LYS A 49 13.10 8.79 0.38
N GLU A 50 13.17 7.46 0.45
CA GLU A 50 14.35 6.70 0.83
C GLU A 50 15.52 6.96 -0.13
N ARG A 51 15.28 6.85 -1.45
CA ARG A 51 16.29 7.16 -2.47
C ARG A 51 16.77 8.60 -2.38
N ASN A 52 15.87 9.54 -2.13
CA ASN A 52 16.22 10.95 -1.98
C ASN A 52 17.08 11.17 -0.71
N SER A 53 16.73 10.53 0.40
CA SER A 53 17.53 10.58 1.63
C SER A 53 18.96 10.11 1.38
N ARG A 54 19.14 8.95 0.72
CA ARG A 54 20.47 8.43 0.33
C ARG A 54 21.25 9.42 -0.54
N ARG A 55 20.58 10.04 -1.52
CA ARG A 55 21.19 11.05 -2.41
C ARG A 55 21.73 12.27 -1.63
N HIS A 56 21.11 12.61 -0.51
CA HIS A 56 21.48 13.74 0.34
C HIS A 56 22.30 13.33 1.58
N GLY A 57 22.99 12.19 1.53
CA GLY A 57 23.90 11.74 2.60
C GLY A 57 23.21 11.05 3.77
N GLY A 58 21.92 10.71 3.65
CA GLY A 58 21.19 9.91 4.61
C GLY A 58 21.65 8.45 4.64
N VAL A 59 21.44 7.80 5.78
CA VAL A 59 21.78 6.38 5.98
C VAL A 59 20.82 5.50 5.17
N CYS A 60 21.37 4.45 4.55
CA CYS A 60 20.59 3.42 3.87
C CYS A 60 19.68 2.68 4.86
N ALA A 61 18.36 2.84 4.73
CA ALA A 61 17.43 2.12 5.59
C ALA A 61 17.33 0.64 5.20
N PRO A 62 17.26 -0.28 6.18
CA PRO A 62 16.94 -1.69 5.93
C PRO A 62 15.57 -1.85 5.27
N VAL A 63 15.43 -2.92 4.47
CA VAL A 63 14.16 -3.24 3.76
C VAL A 63 13.00 -3.37 4.74
N ASP A 64 13.21 -3.95 5.92
CA ASP A 64 12.17 -4.08 6.95
C ASP A 64 11.69 -2.72 7.47
N THR A 65 12.61 -1.78 7.64
CA THR A 65 12.28 -0.41 8.06
C THR A 65 11.44 0.29 7.00
N THR A 66 11.82 0.19 5.72
CA THR A 66 11.06 0.76 4.61
C THR A 66 9.68 0.11 4.48
N THR A 67 9.59 -1.21 4.63
CA THR A 67 8.32 -1.96 4.56
C THR A 67 7.38 -1.56 5.70
N LYS A 68 7.92 -1.40 6.92
CA LYS A 68 7.14 -0.95 8.08
C LYS A 68 6.70 0.51 7.92
N ALA A 69 7.54 1.36 7.33
CA ALA A 69 7.19 2.73 7.01
C ALA A 69 6.02 2.81 6.02
N ILE A 70 6.02 1.98 4.97
CA ILE A 70 4.89 1.88 4.03
C ILE A 70 3.62 1.49 4.77
N GLY A 71 3.66 0.43 5.57
CA GLY A 71 2.48 -0.05 6.28
C GLY A 71 1.89 0.94 7.28
N ASN A 72 2.77 1.61 8.04
CA ASN A 72 2.38 2.69 8.96
C ASN A 72 1.79 3.88 8.20
N GLN A 73 2.38 4.27 7.07
CA GLN A 73 1.88 5.37 6.27
C GLN A 73 0.49 5.05 5.68
N VAL A 74 0.26 3.83 5.19
CA VAL A 74 -1.07 3.38 4.74
C VAL A 74 -2.07 3.45 5.90
N LYS A 75 -1.73 2.91 7.07
CA LYS A 75 -2.60 2.96 8.27
C LYS A 75 -2.94 4.40 8.65
N ASN A 76 -1.96 5.30 8.63
CA ASN A 76 -2.14 6.72 8.98
C ASN A 76 -3.03 7.43 7.95
N LEU A 77 -2.82 7.19 6.66
CA LEU A 77 -3.65 7.74 5.58
C LEU A 77 -5.11 7.31 5.77
N ILE A 78 -5.36 6.01 5.94
CA ILE A 78 -6.70 5.45 6.16
C ILE A 78 -7.33 6.06 7.43
N SER A 79 -6.59 6.11 8.55
CA SER A 79 -7.08 6.68 9.82
C SER A 79 -7.39 8.17 9.73
N SER A 80 -6.65 8.91 8.91
CA SER A 80 -6.86 10.35 8.71
C SER A 80 -8.05 10.68 7.82
N MET A 81 -8.54 9.71 7.02
CA MET A 81 -9.76 9.86 6.23
C MET A 81 -10.95 9.82 7.18
N LYS A 82 -11.31 10.97 7.76
CA LYS A 82 -12.42 11.13 8.71
C LYS A 82 -13.71 10.49 8.17
N TYR A 83 -14.02 9.28 8.63
CA TYR A 83 -15.22 8.52 8.23
C TYR A 83 -16.46 9.14 8.90
N MET A 84 -17.10 10.12 8.26
CA MET A 84 -18.36 10.71 8.75
C MET A 84 -19.57 9.96 8.18
N GLY A 85 -20.52 9.58 9.03
CA GLY A 85 -21.81 8.97 8.64
C GLY A 85 -21.69 7.60 7.95
N ASN A 86 -22.58 7.33 6.99
CA ASN A 86 -22.55 6.13 6.11
C ASN A 86 -21.45 6.26 5.03
N HIS A 87 -20.21 6.46 5.46
CA HIS A 87 -19.09 6.69 4.56
C HIS A 87 -18.83 5.47 3.68
N LYS A 88 -18.70 5.67 2.38
CA LYS A 88 -18.51 4.62 1.37
C LYS A 88 -17.25 3.75 1.55
N LEU A 89 -16.34 4.19 2.44
CA LEU A 89 -15.09 3.52 2.77
C LEU A 89 -15.11 2.90 4.18
N ARG A 90 -16.27 2.85 4.83
CA ARG A 90 -16.44 2.14 6.10
C ARG A 90 -15.92 0.72 5.97
N GLY A 91 -15.09 0.28 6.91
CA GLY A 91 -14.45 -1.03 6.89
C GLY A 91 -13.10 -1.08 6.16
N LEU A 92 -12.63 0.00 5.52
CA LEU A 92 -11.30 0.01 4.87
C LEU A 92 -10.15 -0.24 5.86
N LEU A 93 -10.20 0.36 7.05
CA LEU A 93 -9.21 0.13 8.11
C LEU A 93 -9.29 -1.29 8.67
N VAL A 94 -10.50 -1.82 8.84
CA VAL A 94 -10.70 -3.22 9.26
C VAL A 94 -10.10 -4.16 8.22
N ARG A 95 -10.41 -3.93 6.94
CA ARG A 95 -9.85 -4.69 5.82
C ARG A 95 -8.33 -4.59 5.79
N TRP A 96 -7.76 -3.40 6.01
CA TRP A 96 -6.32 -3.20 6.09
C TRP A 96 -5.67 -4.09 7.15
N PHE A 97 -6.25 -4.24 8.34
CA PHE A 97 -5.71 -5.13 9.37
C PHE A 97 -5.80 -6.63 9.01
N THR A 98 -6.71 -7.04 8.13
CA THR A 98 -6.72 -8.43 7.62
C THR A 98 -5.58 -8.70 6.64
N VAL A 99 -5.15 -7.66 5.93
CA VAL A 99 -4.11 -7.73 4.89
C VAL A 99 -2.72 -7.50 5.49
N TYR A 100 -2.56 -6.44 6.28
CA TYR A 100 -1.31 -6.06 6.89
C TYR A 100 -1.17 -6.69 8.28
N THR A 101 -0.37 -7.75 8.36
CA THR A 101 0.01 -8.42 9.60
C THR A 101 1.48 -8.12 9.89
N TYR A 102 1.74 -7.44 11.00
CA TYR A 102 3.07 -7.18 11.56
C TYR A 102 3.09 -7.65 13.01
#